data_AF-A0A2A9E735-F1
#
_entry.id   AF-A0A2A9E735-F1
#
_cell.length_a   1.000
_cell.length_b   1.000
_cell.length_c   1.000
_cell.angle_alpha   90.00
_cell.angle_beta   90.00
_cell.angle_gamma   90.00
#
_symmetry.space_group_name_H-M   'P 1'
#
loop_
_entity.id
_entity.type
_entity.pdbx_description
1 polymer ?
#
loop_
_entity_poly.entity_id
_entity_poly.type
_entity_poly.pdbx_seq_one_letter_code
_entity_poly.pdbx_strand_id
1 'polypeptide(L)'
;MPSQMLVPVTTSTPASGTDLALRARRELAALPVGDVATTVAILERMNRLRAFGDQLQRGMESITSLRTSQFLILKAIEEGVVHPRHIGRKVGMDTGAVEITLDALTEKGLTATILDPGGRMVEASITDGGRAVLTQAEAMEFRATDALLQQSRPDEIAELLDLLDRAAAQVGRMMVGDVG
;
A
#
# COMPACT_ATOMS: atom_id res chain seq x y z
N MET A 1 71.65 21.11 10.17
CA MET A 1 70.83 20.29 9.27
C MET A 1 69.57 19.87 10.03
N PRO A 2 68.38 20.45 9.78
CA PRO A 2 67.17 20.04 10.47
C PRO A 2 66.47 18.91 9.71
N SER A 3 66.14 17.83 10.43
CA SER A 3 65.34 16.70 9.94
C SER A 3 63.89 17.15 9.76
N GLN A 4 63.37 17.06 8.54
CA GLN A 4 61.95 17.26 8.25
C GLN A 4 61.16 16.02 8.69
N MET A 5 60.19 16.23 9.59
CA MET A 5 59.14 15.26 9.91
C MET A 5 58.15 15.19 8.74
N LEU A 6 58.03 14.04 8.09
CA LEU A 6 56.93 13.75 7.18
C LEU A 6 55.64 13.58 7.97
N VAL A 7 54.68 14.48 7.75
CA VAL A 7 53.28 14.29 8.16
C VAL A 7 52.62 13.37 7.12
N PRO A 8 51.91 12.30 7.53
CA PRO A 8 51.23 11.44 6.58
C PRO A 8 50.05 12.19 5.96
N VAL A 9 50.06 12.33 4.64
CA VAL A 9 48.90 12.76 3.86
C VAL A 9 47.85 11.66 3.99
N THR A 10 46.82 11.90 4.79
CA THR A 10 45.60 11.09 4.76
C THR A 10 44.91 11.36 3.43
N THR A 11 45.04 10.43 2.49
CA THR A 11 44.26 10.42 1.25
C THR A 11 42.78 10.23 1.61
N SER A 12 42.03 11.33 1.65
CA SER A 12 40.57 11.31 1.68
C SER A 12 40.10 10.71 0.34
N THR A 13 39.65 9.45 0.37
CA THR A 13 38.96 8.82 -0.77
C THR A 13 37.78 9.72 -1.20
N PRO A 14 37.65 10.10 -2.48
CA PRO A 14 36.51 10.87 -2.92
C PRO A 14 35.24 10.03 -2.77
N ALA A 15 34.29 10.51 -1.97
CA ALA A 15 32.99 9.87 -1.78
C ALA A 15 32.30 9.69 -3.15
N SER A 16 31.80 8.49 -3.44
CA SER A 16 31.07 8.23 -4.68
C SER A 16 29.79 9.06 -4.74
N GLY A 17 29.26 9.33 -5.94
CA GLY A 17 28.00 10.08 -6.09
C GLY A 17 26.83 9.46 -5.31
N THR A 18 26.82 8.13 -5.15
CA THR A 18 25.84 7.40 -4.34
C THR A 18 26.00 7.68 -2.85
N ASP A 19 27.24 7.77 -2.38
CA ASP A 19 27.57 8.04 -0.97
C ASP A 19 27.20 9.48 -0.59
N LEU A 20 27.37 10.42 -1.53
CA LEU A 20 26.92 11.81 -1.40
C LEU A 20 25.39 11.91 -1.37
N ALA A 21 24.69 11.17 -2.23
CA ALA A 21 23.23 11.13 -2.25
C ALA A 21 22.64 10.50 -0.97
N LEU A 22 23.31 9.49 -0.41
CA LEU A 22 22.91 8.86 0.85
C LEU A 22 23.11 9.80 2.05
N ARG A 23 24.23 10.54 2.08
CA ARG A 23 24.49 11.58 3.09
C ARG A 23 23.50 12.73 3.00
N ALA A 24 23.23 13.24 1.79
CA ALA A 24 22.22 14.27 1.58
C ALA A 24 20.82 13.81 2.03
N ARG A 25 20.46 12.55 1.78
CA ARG A 25 19.23 11.94 2.29
C ARG A 25 19.18 11.90 3.83
N ARG A 26 20.29 11.54 4.49
CA ARG A 26 20.39 11.49 5.96
C ARG A 26 20.37 12.89 6.59
N GLU A 27 21.02 13.87 5.98
CA GLU A 27 21.01 15.26 6.45
C GLU A 27 19.62 15.89 6.32
N LEU A 28 18.90 15.64 5.21
CA LEU A 28 17.50 16.03 5.06
C LEU A 28 16.58 15.35 6.08
N ALA A 29 16.89 14.12 6.50
CA ALA A 29 16.16 13.41 7.55
C ALA A 29 16.47 13.93 8.97
N ALA A 30 17.56 14.68 9.16
CA ALA A 30 18.01 15.19 10.45
C ALA A 30 17.56 16.64 10.74
N LEU A 31 16.89 17.31 9.81
CA LEU A 31 16.35 18.66 10.03
C LEU A 31 15.06 18.60 10.86
N PRO A 32 14.86 19.53 11.82
CA PRO A 32 13.66 19.53 12.66
C PRO A 32 12.38 19.60 11.82
N VAL A 33 11.41 18.76 12.15
CA VAL A 33 10.08 18.73 11.54
C VAL A 33 9.39 20.06 11.84
N GLY A 34 9.32 20.94 10.83
CA GLY A 34 8.81 22.31 10.94
C GLY A 34 9.11 23.20 9.73
N ASP A 35 10.06 22.81 8.87
CA ASP A 35 10.35 23.53 7.62
C ASP A 35 9.44 23.06 6.47
N VAL A 36 8.91 24.01 5.70
CA VAL A 36 8.08 23.82 4.49
C VAL A 36 8.78 22.86 3.52
N ALA A 37 10.10 22.91 3.42
CA ALA A 37 10.89 22.02 2.58
C ALA A 37 10.68 20.54 2.94
N THR A 38 10.66 20.19 4.23
CA THR A 38 10.42 18.83 4.70
C THR A 38 9.00 18.39 4.40
N THR A 39 8.01 19.26 4.60
CA THR A 39 6.60 18.98 4.28
C THR A 39 6.41 18.71 2.78
N VAL A 40 6.97 19.54 1.91
CA VAL A 40 6.92 19.34 0.46
C VAL A 40 7.59 18.02 0.06
N ALA A 41 8.76 17.74 0.63
CA ALA A 41 9.48 16.50 0.38
C ALA A 41 8.65 15.25 0.76
N ILE A 42 7.93 15.28 1.88
CA ILE A 42 7.02 14.20 2.29
C ILE A 42 5.85 14.07 1.30
N LEU A 43 5.19 15.18 0.96
CA LEU A 43 4.06 15.17 0.01
C LEU A 43 4.46 14.60 -1.36
N GLU A 44 5.62 14.96 -1.89
CA GLU A 44 6.14 14.39 -3.14
C GLU A 44 6.38 12.87 -3.06
N ARG A 45 6.85 12.37 -1.92
CA ARG A 45 7.06 10.93 -1.71
C ARG A 45 5.71 10.21 -1.60
N MET A 46 4.75 10.78 -0.88
CA MET A 46 3.38 10.25 -0.81
C MET A 46 2.72 10.20 -2.19
N ASN A 47 2.88 11.25 -3.01
CA ASN A 47 2.35 11.28 -4.37
C ASN A 47 2.99 10.21 -5.27
N ARG A 48 4.30 9.97 -5.13
CA ARG A 48 4.98 8.88 -5.84
C ARG A 48 4.49 7.49 -5.40
N LEU A 49 4.31 7.28 -4.10
CA LEU A 49 3.75 6.03 -3.57
C LEU A 49 2.32 5.81 -4.06
N ARG A 50 1.50 6.87 -4.09
CA ARG A 50 0.14 6.82 -4.67
C ARG A 50 0.18 6.45 -6.15
N ALA A 51 1.03 7.11 -6.94
CA ALA A 51 1.15 6.82 -8.37
C ALA A 51 1.59 5.38 -8.63
N PHE A 52 2.47 4.84 -7.79
CA PHE A 52 2.85 3.43 -7.83
C PHE A 52 1.65 2.52 -7.50
N GLY A 53 0.89 2.81 -6.43
CA GLY A 53 -0.35 2.10 -6.12
C GLY A 53 -1.36 2.11 -7.28
N ASP A 54 -1.56 3.26 -7.91
CA ASP A 54 -2.43 3.42 -9.08
C ASP A 54 -1.93 2.61 -10.30
N GLN A 55 -0.62 2.42 -10.43
CA GLN A 55 -0.04 1.56 -11.47
C GLN A 55 -0.25 0.08 -11.17
N LEU A 56 -0.05 -0.35 -9.93
CA LEU A 56 -0.33 -1.72 -9.50
C LEU A 56 -1.80 -2.07 -9.71
N GLN A 57 -2.70 -1.18 -9.31
CA GLN A 57 -4.13 -1.33 -9.52
C GLN A 57 -4.50 -1.50 -11.01
N ARG A 58 -3.93 -0.66 -11.89
CA ARG A 58 -4.15 -0.80 -13.33
C ARG A 58 -3.58 -2.10 -13.90
N GLY A 59 -2.41 -2.53 -13.41
CA GLY A 59 -1.84 -3.83 -13.75
C GLY A 59 -2.77 -4.97 -13.36
N MET A 60 -3.29 -4.94 -12.13
CA MET A 60 -4.24 -5.93 -11.60
C MET A 60 -5.47 -6.02 -12.48
N GLU A 61 -6.09 -4.88 -12.77
CA GLU A 61 -7.29 -4.80 -13.59
C GLU A 61 -7.04 -5.33 -15.00
N SER A 62 -5.89 -5.02 -15.60
CA SER A 62 -5.54 -5.50 -16.95
C SER A 62 -5.37 -7.02 -17.04
N ILE A 63 -4.91 -7.67 -15.98
CA ILE A 63 -4.64 -9.11 -15.96
C ILE A 63 -5.87 -9.90 -15.52
N THR A 64 -6.58 -9.41 -14.50
CA THR A 64 -7.66 -10.15 -13.83
C THR A 64 -9.05 -9.69 -14.26
N SER A 65 -9.16 -8.56 -14.97
CA SER A 65 -10.43 -7.88 -15.26
C SER A 65 -11.24 -7.53 -13.99
N LEU A 66 -10.57 -7.43 -12.83
CA LEU A 66 -11.14 -6.96 -11.57
C LEU A 66 -10.84 -5.48 -11.38
N ARG A 67 -11.90 -4.71 -11.10
CA ARG A 67 -11.71 -3.35 -10.57
C ARG A 67 -11.31 -3.40 -9.10
N THR A 68 -10.61 -2.36 -8.65
CA THR A 68 -10.74 -1.71 -7.31
C THR A 68 -11.61 -2.45 -6.29
N SER A 69 -12.86 -2.01 -6.29
CA SER A 69 -13.93 -2.46 -5.40
C SER A 69 -14.23 -3.95 -5.53
N GLN A 70 -14.15 -4.52 -6.73
CA GLN A 70 -14.40 -5.95 -6.94
C GLN A 70 -13.36 -6.80 -6.22
N PHE A 71 -12.08 -6.45 -6.34
CA PHE A 71 -11.00 -7.11 -5.60
C PHE A 71 -11.19 -6.98 -4.07
N LEU A 72 -11.45 -5.77 -3.57
CA LEU A 72 -11.64 -5.54 -2.13
C LEU A 72 -12.85 -6.30 -1.57
N ILE A 73 -13.94 -6.40 -2.33
CA ILE A 73 -15.12 -7.18 -1.94
C ILE A 73 -14.82 -8.68 -1.91
N LEU A 74 -14.17 -9.21 -2.95
CA LEU A 74 -13.77 -10.63 -2.96
C LEU A 74 -12.86 -10.96 -1.77
N LYS A 75 -11.89 -10.11 -1.47
CA LYS A 75 -11.01 -10.24 -0.31
C LYS A 75 -11.78 -10.19 1.01
N ALA A 76 -12.74 -9.28 1.15
CA ALA A 76 -13.58 -9.19 2.35
C ALA A 76 -14.39 -10.47 2.59
N ILE A 77 -14.98 -11.04 1.52
CA ILE A 77 -15.74 -12.30 1.58
C ILE A 77 -14.82 -13.47 1.94
N GLU A 78 -13.62 -13.53 1.34
CA GLU A 78 -12.61 -14.54 1.64
C GLU A 78 -12.17 -14.50 3.11
N GLU A 79 -12.10 -13.30 3.70
CA GLU A 79 -11.84 -13.08 5.12
C GLU A 79 -13.09 -13.30 6.01
N GLY A 80 -14.17 -13.87 5.46
CA GLY A 80 -15.38 -14.27 6.19
C GLY A 80 -16.46 -13.19 6.35
N VAL A 81 -16.34 -12.05 5.68
CA VAL A 81 -17.34 -10.98 5.75
C VAL A 81 -18.37 -11.15 4.63
N VAL A 82 -19.52 -11.74 4.98
CA VAL A 82 -20.49 -12.22 3.98
C VAL A 82 -21.71 -11.30 3.78
N HIS A 83 -22.05 -10.45 4.75
CA HIS A 83 -23.24 -9.58 4.64
C HIS A 83 -22.90 -8.25 3.94
N PRO A 84 -23.67 -7.79 2.91
CA PRO A 84 -23.35 -6.60 2.11
C PRO A 84 -23.04 -5.34 2.92
N ARG A 85 -23.84 -5.06 3.95
CA ARG A 85 -23.60 -3.94 4.87
C ARG A 85 -22.25 -4.02 5.60
N HIS A 86 -21.82 -5.20 5.99
CA HIS A 86 -20.55 -5.40 6.70
C HIS A 86 -19.36 -5.35 5.74
N ILE A 87 -19.54 -5.88 4.53
CA ILE A 87 -18.58 -5.72 3.44
C ILE A 87 -18.35 -4.22 3.20
N GLY A 88 -19.41 -3.43 3.02
CA GLY A 88 -19.32 -1.99 2.77
C GLY A 88 -18.55 -1.23 3.85
N ARG A 89 -18.85 -1.50 5.13
CA ARG A 89 -18.08 -0.90 6.24
C ARG A 89 -16.59 -1.24 6.19
N LYS A 90 -16.26 -2.48 5.81
CA LYS A 90 -14.87 -2.95 5.73
C LYS A 90 -14.10 -2.32 4.58
N VAL A 91 -14.75 -2.16 3.42
CA VAL A 91 -14.09 -1.66 2.20
C VAL A 91 -14.31 -0.17 1.95
N GLY A 92 -15.01 0.53 2.84
CA GLY A 92 -15.29 1.96 2.72
C GLY A 92 -16.35 2.31 1.64
N MET A 93 -17.32 1.42 1.43
CA MET A 93 -18.40 1.59 0.45
C MET A 93 -19.78 1.60 1.13
N ASP A 94 -20.74 2.33 0.56
CA ASP A 94 -22.14 2.21 0.97
C ASP A 94 -22.73 0.86 0.53
N THR A 95 -23.82 0.44 1.18
CA THR A 95 -24.41 -0.89 0.95
C THR A 95 -24.96 -1.07 -0.46
N GLY A 96 -25.52 -0.02 -1.08
CA GLY A 96 -26.05 -0.11 -2.44
C GLY A 96 -24.94 -0.29 -3.48
N ALA A 97 -23.82 0.43 -3.32
CA ALA A 97 -22.65 0.25 -4.17
C ALA A 97 -22.03 -1.16 -4.04
N VAL A 98 -22.07 -1.74 -2.83
CA VAL A 98 -21.64 -3.12 -2.60
C VAL A 98 -22.57 -4.10 -3.32
N GLU A 99 -23.88 -3.97 -3.18
CA GLU A 99 -24.87 -4.85 -3.85
C GLU A 99 -24.70 -4.81 -5.38
N ILE A 100 -24.61 -3.62 -5.99
CA ILE A 100 -24.34 -3.47 -7.43
C ILE A 100 -23.03 -4.17 -7.84
N THR A 101 -22.00 -4.08 -6.99
CA THR A 101 -20.71 -4.70 -7.30
C THR A 101 -20.77 -6.23 -7.14
N LEU A 102 -21.53 -6.73 -6.17
CA LEU A 102 -21.79 -8.16 -5.96
C LEU A 102 -22.60 -8.76 -7.10
N ASP A 103 -23.58 -8.02 -7.64
CA ASP A 103 -24.32 -8.45 -8.82
C ASP A 103 -23.37 -8.60 -10.02
N ALA A 104 -22.53 -7.59 -10.29
CA ALA A 104 -21.54 -7.67 -11.37
C ALA A 104 -20.50 -8.80 -11.17
N LEU A 105 -20.14 -9.13 -9.93
CA LEU A 105 -19.26 -10.28 -9.62
C LEU A 105 -19.98 -11.62 -9.82
N THR A 106 -21.27 -11.67 -9.50
CA THR A 106 -22.13 -12.85 -9.66
C THR A 106 -22.38 -13.13 -11.15
N GLU A 107 -22.62 -12.10 -11.95
CA GLU A 107 -22.70 -12.19 -13.42
C GLU A 107 -21.40 -12.73 -14.04
N LYS A 108 -20.24 -12.41 -13.45
CA LYS A 108 -18.93 -12.98 -13.83
C LYS A 108 -18.69 -14.39 -13.28
N GLY A 109 -19.59 -14.95 -12.49
CA GLY A 109 -19.43 -16.26 -11.84
C GLY A 109 -18.41 -16.30 -10.70
N LEU A 110 -18.01 -15.14 -10.17
CA LEU A 110 -16.97 -15.03 -9.13
C LEU A 110 -17.55 -15.05 -7.71
N THR A 111 -18.83 -14.71 -7.56
CA THR A 111 -19.57 -14.78 -6.30
C THR A 111 -20.91 -15.49 -6.50
N ALA A 112 -21.49 -15.95 -5.40
CA ALA A 112 -22.88 -16.34 -5.30
C ALA A 112 -23.54 -15.54 -4.16
N THR A 113 -24.82 -15.25 -4.29
CA THR A 113 -25.57 -14.41 -3.35
C THR A 113 -26.85 -15.09 -2.90
N ILE A 114 -27.26 -14.84 -1.66
CA ILE A 114 -28.52 -15.30 -1.09
C ILE A 114 -29.41 -14.09 -0.87
N LEU A 115 -30.65 -14.18 -1.34
CA LEU A 115 -31.67 -13.15 -1.17
C LEU A 115 -32.68 -13.54 -0.07
N ASP A 116 -33.16 -12.55 0.68
CA ASP A 116 -34.34 -12.71 1.54
C ASP A 116 -35.63 -12.84 0.69
N PRO A 117 -36.78 -13.23 1.29
CA PRO A 117 -38.05 -13.30 0.56
C PRO A 117 -38.53 -11.96 -0.04
N GLY A 118 -37.96 -10.83 0.42
CA GLY A 118 -38.21 -9.50 -0.12
C GLY A 118 -37.26 -9.12 -1.26
N GLY A 119 -36.37 -10.01 -1.68
CA GLY A 119 -35.42 -9.81 -2.76
C GLY A 119 -34.14 -9.06 -2.38
N ARG A 120 -33.87 -8.86 -1.08
CA ARG A 120 -32.63 -8.18 -0.64
C ARG A 120 -31.51 -9.16 -0.38
N MET A 121 -30.29 -8.77 -0.74
CA MET A 121 -29.11 -9.59 -0.51
C MET A 121 -28.76 -9.65 0.98
N VAL A 122 -28.73 -10.86 1.54
CA VAL A 122 -28.42 -11.10 2.96
C VAL A 122 -27.07 -11.76 3.16
N GLU A 123 -26.56 -12.44 2.13
CA GLU A 123 -25.29 -13.15 2.18
C GLU A 123 -24.64 -13.21 0.79
N ALA A 124 -23.31 -13.16 0.78
CA ALA A 124 -22.48 -13.38 -0.39
C ALA A 124 -21.35 -14.36 -0.05
N SER A 125 -21.07 -15.27 -0.97
CA SER A 125 -19.98 -16.23 -0.88
C SER A 125 -19.11 -16.17 -2.14
N ILE A 126 -17.81 -16.41 -1.99
CA ILE A 126 -16.89 -16.51 -3.11
C ILE A 126 -16.98 -17.91 -3.75
N THR A 127 -16.99 -17.97 -5.08
CA THR A 127 -16.93 -19.25 -5.81
C THR A 127 -15.48 -19.74 -5.92
N ASP A 128 -15.27 -20.98 -6.36
CA ASP A 128 -13.92 -21.46 -6.68
C ASP A 128 -13.26 -20.63 -7.78
N GLY A 129 -14.05 -20.20 -8.78
CA GLY A 129 -13.59 -19.28 -9.83
C GLY A 129 -13.21 -17.91 -9.27
N GLY A 130 -14.03 -17.35 -8.38
CA GLY A 130 -13.72 -16.11 -7.66
C GLY A 130 -12.43 -16.21 -6.86
N ARG A 131 -12.24 -17.31 -6.14
CA ARG A 131 -11.03 -17.58 -5.34
C ARG A 131 -9.80 -17.68 -6.22
N ALA A 132 -9.88 -18.37 -7.37
CA ALA A 132 -8.78 -18.46 -8.31
C ALA A 132 -8.36 -17.08 -8.86
N VAL A 133 -9.33 -16.23 -9.23
CA VAL A 133 -9.05 -14.87 -9.71
C VAL A 133 -8.47 -14.00 -8.58
N LEU A 134 -9.00 -14.10 -7.36
CA LEU A 134 -8.48 -13.40 -6.19
C LEU A 134 -7.02 -13.80 -5.92
N THR A 135 -6.70 -15.10 -5.91
CA THR A 135 -5.33 -15.59 -5.74
C THR A 135 -4.39 -15.07 -6.84
N GLN A 136 -4.87 -14.97 -8.08
CA GLN A 136 -4.07 -14.38 -9.18
C GLN A 136 -3.78 -12.90 -8.96
N ALA A 137 -4.78 -12.13 -8.50
CA ALA A 137 -4.63 -10.72 -8.15
C ALA A 137 -3.61 -10.52 -7.03
N GLU A 138 -3.75 -11.27 -5.92
CA GLU A 138 -2.86 -11.20 -4.77
C GLU A 138 -1.43 -11.61 -5.12
N ALA A 139 -1.25 -12.66 -5.93
CA ALA A 139 0.07 -13.07 -6.40
C ALA A 139 0.75 -11.98 -7.25
N MET A 140 -0.02 -11.19 -7.99
CA MET A 140 0.51 -10.08 -8.76
C MET A 140 0.92 -8.91 -7.85
N GLU A 141 0.07 -8.52 -6.88
CA GLU A 141 0.42 -7.49 -5.89
C GLU A 141 1.66 -7.88 -5.09
N PHE A 142 1.74 -9.15 -4.67
CA PHE A 142 2.90 -9.70 -3.97
C PHE A 142 4.17 -9.60 -4.82
N ARG A 143 4.15 -10.09 -6.07
CA ARG A 143 5.33 -10.07 -6.95
C ARG A 143 5.80 -8.65 -7.26
N ALA A 144 4.87 -7.72 -7.48
CA ALA A 144 5.23 -6.35 -7.81
C ALA A 144 5.81 -5.62 -6.58
N THR A 145 5.27 -5.89 -5.39
CA THR A 145 5.81 -5.37 -4.13
C THR A 145 7.15 -6.00 -3.80
N ASP A 146 7.31 -7.32 -3.96
CA ASP A 146 8.56 -8.03 -3.75
C ASP A 146 9.67 -7.50 -4.66
N ALA A 147 9.38 -7.31 -5.96
CA ALA A 147 10.34 -6.71 -6.90
C ALA A 147 10.78 -5.29 -6.52
N LEU A 148 9.89 -4.49 -5.91
CA LEU A 148 10.24 -3.18 -5.37
C LEU A 148 11.18 -3.30 -4.16
N LEU A 149 10.91 -4.25 -3.26
CA LEU A 149 11.66 -4.46 -2.03
C LEU A 149 13.03 -5.09 -2.25
N GLN A 150 13.20 -5.91 -3.29
CA GLN A 150 14.47 -6.57 -3.63
C GLN A 150 15.66 -5.62 -3.83
N GLN A 151 15.41 -4.33 -4.09
CA GLN A 151 16.47 -3.32 -4.25
C GLN A 151 16.94 -2.70 -2.92
N SER A 152 16.31 -3.07 -1.80
CA SER A 152 16.55 -2.48 -0.48
C SER A 152 17.22 -3.48 0.45
N ARG A 153 17.95 -2.98 1.45
CA ARG A 153 18.56 -3.84 2.48
C ARG A 153 17.51 -4.24 3.52
N PRO A 154 17.61 -5.43 4.16
CA PRO A 154 16.61 -5.88 5.13
C PRO A 154 16.39 -4.92 6.31
N ASP A 155 17.44 -4.24 6.77
CA ASP A 155 17.39 -3.22 7.83
C ASP A 155 16.56 -2.00 7.40
N GLU A 156 16.74 -1.55 6.16
CA GLU A 156 15.98 -0.41 5.60
C GLU A 156 14.49 -0.73 5.44
N ILE A 157 14.16 -1.98 5.09
CA ILE A 157 12.77 -2.43 4.99
C ILE A 157 12.12 -2.45 6.38
N ALA A 158 12.82 -2.96 7.40
CA ALA A 158 12.32 -2.99 8.76
C ALA A 158 12.06 -1.57 9.31
N GLU A 159 12.98 -0.63 9.08
CA GLU A 159 12.82 0.77 9.45
C GLU A 159 11.62 1.43 8.73
N LEU A 160 11.43 1.14 7.44
CA LEU A 160 10.30 1.66 6.67
C LEU A 160 8.97 1.13 7.21
N LEU A 161 8.86 -0.17 7.48
CA LEU A 161 7.64 -0.78 8.02
C LEU A 161 7.26 -0.20 9.38
N ASP A 162 8.22 -0.06 10.30
CA ASP A 162 7.97 0.58 11.60
C ASP A 162 7.45 2.02 11.45
N LEU A 163 8.04 2.79 10.53
CA LEU A 163 7.61 4.16 10.27
C LEU A 163 6.19 4.22 9.70
N LEU A 164 5.86 3.32 8.77
CA LEU A 164 4.53 3.22 8.17
C LEU A 164 3.48 2.83 9.20
N ASP A 165 3.77 1.86 10.08
CA ASP A 165 2.85 1.42 11.14
C ASP A 165 2.55 2.56 12.12
N ARG A 166 3.59 3.30 12.54
CA ARG A 166 3.42 4.47 13.41
C ARG A 166 2.60 5.57 12.73
N ALA A 167 2.85 5.85 11.46
CA ALA A 167 2.10 6.84 10.69
C ALA A 167 0.63 6.43 10.52
N ALA A 168 0.35 5.16 10.16
CA ALA A 168 -0.99 4.63 10.01
C ALA A 168 -1.79 4.70 11.32
N ALA A 169 -1.17 4.33 12.45
CA ALA A 169 -1.77 4.46 13.77
C ALA A 169 -2.12 5.91 14.12
N GLN A 170 -1.31 6.88 13.67
CA GLN A 170 -1.56 8.29 13.90
C GLN A 170 -2.71 8.85 13.06
N VAL A 171 -2.79 8.45 11.79
CA VAL A 171 -3.93 8.79 10.91
C VAL A 171 -5.24 8.25 11.50
N GLY A 172 -5.25 7.00 11.99
CA GLY A 172 -6.41 6.42 12.65
C GLY A 172 -6.88 7.23 13.87
N ARG A 173 -5.93 7.75 14.68
CA ARG A 173 -6.26 8.62 15.83
C ARG A 173 -6.82 9.98 15.40
N MET A 174 -6.28 10.59 14.34
CA MET A 174 -6.75 11.88 13.84
C MET A 174 -8.17 11.79 13.27
N MET A 175 -8.49 10.73 12.52
CA MET A 175 -9.82 10.55 11.91
C MET A 175 -10.91 10.17 12.93
N VAL A 176 -10.54 9.59 14.08
CA VAL A 176 -11.47 9.27 15.18
C VAL A 176 -11.65 10.45 16.15
N GLY A 177 -10.67 11.37 16.22
CA GLY A 177 -10.66 12.52 17.12
C GLY A 177 -11.57 13.69 16.74
N ASP A 178 -12.12 13.72 15.52
CA ASP A 178 -13.00 14.78 15.00
C ASP A 178 -14.50 14.55 15.27
N VAL A 179 -14.87 13.61 16.16
CA VAL A 179 -16.26 13.36 16.59
C VAL A 179 -16.46 13.72 18.07
N GLY A 180 -15.93 14.88 18.47
CA GLY A 180 -16.08 15.47 19.81
C GLY A 180 -16.85 16.78 19.79
#